data_AF-A0A7L2RXP2-F1
#
_entry.id   AF-A0A7L2RXP2-F1
#
_cell.length_a   1.000
_cell.length_b   1.000
_cell.length_c   1.000
_cell.angle_alpha   90.00
_cell.angle_beta   90.00
_cell.angle_gamma   90.00
#
_symmetry.space_group_name_H-M   'P 1'
#
loop_
_entity.id
_entity.type
_entity.pdbx_description
1 polymer ?
#
loop_
_entity_poly.entity_id
_entity_poly.type
_entity_poly.pdbx_seq_one_letter_code
_entity_poly.pdbx_strand_id
1 'polypeptide(L)'
;QNELNSFLWTIKRDPPSYFFGTIHVPYTRVWDFIPENSKKVFQQSHIVYFELDLTDPYTISALTSCQLLPQGENLQDVLPHDIYRRLKQHLEYVKLMMPSWMTPDQQSKGLYADYLFNAIAGNWERKRPVWVMLMV
;
A
#
# COMPACT_ATOMS: atom_id res chain seq x y z
N GLN A 1 -14.26 7.78 28.88
CA GLN A 1 -13.14 7.21 28.10
C GLN A 1 -12.58 5.91 28.70
N ASN A 2 -12.82 5.56 29.96
CA ASN A 2 -12.23 4.36 30.60
C ASN A 2 -12.65 2.98 30.03
N GLU A 3 -13.56 2.94 29.05
CA GLU A 3 -14.03 1.69 28.41
C GLU A 3 -13.68 1.61 26.91
N LEU A 4 -12.93 2.57 26.35
CA LEU A 4 -12.57 2.54 24.94
C LEU A 4 -11.27 1.76 24.74
N ASN A 5 -11.30 0.82 23.80
CA ASN A 5 -10.12 0.10 23.35
C ASN A 5 -9.06 1.11 22.89
N SER A 6 -7.84 1.00 23.43
CA SER A 6 -6.73 1.89 23.07
C SER A 6 -6.14 1.62 21.69
N PHE A 7 -6.70 0.64 20.95
CA PHE A 7 -6.17 0.13 19.68
C PHE A 7 -4.69 -0.19 19.79
N LEU A 8 -4.31 -0.84 20.90
CA LEU A 8 -2.94 -1.25 21.19
C LEU A 8 -2.93 -2.76 21.37
N TRP A 9 -2.20 -3.45 20.50
CA TRP A 9 -2.03 -4.89 20.56
C TRP A 9 -0.60 -5.23 20.98
N THR A 10 -0.46 -6.22 21.86
CA THR A 10 0.84 -6.73 22.30
C THR A 10 1.11 -8.07 21.62
N ILE A 11 2.24 -8.17 20.95
CA ILE A 11 2.78 -9.40 20.39
C ILE A 11 3.65 -10.05 21.46
N LYS A 12 3.28 -11.27 21.89
CA LYS A 12 3.97 -12.01 22.94
C LYS A 12 5.34 -12.50 22.44
N ARG A 13 6.40 -11.80 22.85
CA ARG A 13 7.82 -12.14 22.67
C ARG A 13 8.65 -11.46 23.77
N ASP A 14 9.94 -11.80 23.86
CA ASP A 14 10.89 -11.20 24.81
C ASP A 14 12.06 -10.53 24.07
N PRO A 15 12.20 -9.18 24.10
CA PRO A 15 11.26 -8.21 24.67
C PRO A 15 9.97 -8.09 23.82
N PRO A 16 8.85 -7.63 24.39
CA PRO A 16 7.57 -7.54 23.69
C PRO A 16 7.64 -6.64 22.45
N SER A 17 6.78 -6.91 21.48
CA SER A 17 6.50 -5.98 20.37
C SER A 17 5.06 -5.53 20.41
N TYR A 18 4.79 -4.37 19.83
CA TYR A 18 3.49 -3.73 19.92
C TYR A 18 3.04 -3.31 18.52
N PHE A 19 1.75 -3.49 18.26
CA PHE A 19 1.09 -2.95 17.09
C PHE A 19 0.17 -1.83 17.56
N PHE A 20 0.38 -0.64 17.02
CA PHE A 20 -0.46 0.52 17.27
C PHE A 20 -1.53 0.58 16.17
N GLY A 21 -2.76 0.94 16.54
CA GLY A 21 -3.81 1.21 15.57
C GLY A 21 -3.38 2.28 14.57
N THR A 22 -3.93 2.20 13.36
CA THR A 22 -3.59 3.11 12.27
C THR A 22 -4.20 4.48 12.52
N ILE A 23 -3.40 5.52 12.34
CA ILE A 23 -3.82 6.92 12.43
C ILE A 23 -3.57 7.55 11.07
N HIS A 24 -4.63 7.73 10.27
CA HIS A 24 -4.53 8.35 8.93
C HIS A 24 -4.41 9.88 8.95
N VAL A 25 -4.15 10.46 10.12
CA VAL A 25 -3.98 11.91 10.33
C VAL A 25 -2.64 12.18 11.03
N PRO A 26 -2.02 13.34 10.79
CA PRO A 26 -0.74 13.65 11.44
C PRO A 26 -0.82 13.51 12.95
N TYR A 27 0.16 12.83 13.55
CA TYR A 27 0.18 12.59 15.00
C TYR A 27 0.08 13.90 15.80
N THR A 28 0.65 15.00 15.28
CA THR A 28 0.58 16.34 15.86
C THR A 28 -0.84 16.85 16.08
N ARG A 29 -1.84 16.33 15.35
CA ARG A 29 -3.25 16.72 15.51
C ARG A 29 -4.02 15.86 16.51
N VAL A 30 -3.52 14.66 16.82
CA VAL A 30 -4.26 13.68 17.61
C VAL A 30 -3.56 13.22 18.88
N TRP A 31 -2.29 13.58 19.06
CA TRP A 31 -1.44 13.08 20.14
C TRP A 31 -2.06 13.25 21.53
N ASP A 32 -2.69 14.39 21.79
CA ASP A 32 -3.33 14.68 23.07
C ASP A 32 -4.51 13.76 23.38
N PHE A 33 -5.14 13.21 22.34
CA PHE A 33 -6.28 12.29 22.42
C PHE A 33 -5.85 10.81 22.44
N ILE A 34 -4.54 10.52 22.26
CA ILE A 34 -4.03 9.15 22.33
C ILE A 34 -4.01 8.66 23.78
N PRO A 35 -4.52 7.45 24.06
CA PRO A 35 -4.50 6.83 25.38
C PRO A 35 -3.09 6.74 25.99
N GLU A 36 -3.01 6.97 27.31
CA GLU A 36 -1.74 6.99 28.04
C GLU A 36 -0.97 5.67 28.01
N ASN A 37 -1.66 4.53 27.95
CA ASN A 37 -1.01 3.22 27.80
C ASN A 37 -0.26 3.10 26.46
N SER A 38 -0.84 3.60 25.37
CA SER A 38 -0.18 3.66 24.06
C SER A 38 1.03 4.60 24.08
N LYS A 39 0.91 5.78 24.71
CA LYS A 39 2.03 6.72 24.86
C LYS A 39 3.19 6.11 25.65
N LYS A 40 2.90 5.42 26.76
CA LYS A 40 3.92 4.73 27.58
C LYS A 40 4.67 3.67 26.77
N VAL A 41 3.93 2.82 26.05
CA VAL A 41 4.53 1.77 25.22
C VAL A 41 5.37 2.37 24.08
N PHE A 42 4.92 3.46 23.47
CA PHE A 42 5.68 4.18 22.46
C PHE A 42 7.02 4.70 23.03
N GLN A 43 7.01 5.32 24.22
CA GLN A 43 8.23 5.82 24.88
C GLN A 43 9.20 4.71 25.32
N GLN A 44 8.66 3.54 25.71
CA GLN A 44 9.46 2.39 26.12
C GLN A 44 10.00 1.57 24.95
N SER A 45 9.48 1.79 23.73
CA SER A 45 9.89 1.06 22.54
C SER A 45 11.26 1.55 22.08
N HIS A 46 12.22 0.61 21.99
CA HIS A 46 13.58 0.91 21.52
C HIS A 46 13.62 1.37 20.06
N ILE A 47 12.72 0.82 19.23
CA ILE A 47 12.59 1.13 17.81
C ILE A 47 11.11 1.22 17.49
N VAL A 48 10.73 2.25 16.72
CA VAL A 48 9.36 2.45 16.24
C VAL A 48 9.40 2.61 14.72
N TYR A 49 8.53 1.88 14.03
CA TYR A 49 8.36 1.95 12.58
C TYR A 49 7.03 2.63 12.28
N PHE A 50 7.06 3.65 11.43
CA PHE A 50 5.87 4.38 10.98
C PHE A 50 5.44 3.90 9.59
N GLU A 51 4.21 4.25 9.22
CA GLU A 51 3.77 4.19 7.83
C GLU A 51 4.70 5.04 6.94
N LEU A 52 4.84 4.64 5.68
CA LEU A 52 5.62 5.41 4.72
C LEU A 52 4.98 6.78 4.50
N ASP A 53 5.78 7.83 4.54
CA ASP A 53 5.32 9.18 4.22
C ASP A 53 5.16 9.32 2.70
N LEU A 54 3.95 9.03 2.21
CA LEU A 54 3.60 9.20 0.80
C LEU A 54 3.38 10.66 0.40
N THR A 55 3.68 11.63 1.27
CA THR A 55 3.74 13.06 0.93
C THR A 55 5.17 13.52 0.65
N ASP A 56 6.18 12.77 1.09
CA ASP A 56 7.59 13.03 0.82
C ASP A 56 7.97 12.53 -0.60
N PRO A 57 8.40 13.44 -1.51
CA PRO A 57 8.82 13.04 -2.86
C PRO A 57 9.97 12.03 -2.88
N TYR A 58 10.86 12.05 -1.88
CA TYR A 58 11.96 11.10 -1.80
C TYR A 58 11.43 9.69 -1.50
N THR A 59 10.53 9.57 -0.52
CA THR A 59 9.85 8.31 -0.21
C THR A 59 9.09 7.76 -1.42
N ILE A 60 8.35 8.60 -2.15
CA ILE A 60 7.66 8.19 -3.39
C ILE A 60 8.65 7.66 -4.44
N SER A 61 9.77 8.37 -4.64
CA SER A 61 10.80 7.98 -5.63
C SER A 61 11.47 6.65 -5.26
N ALA A 62 11.85 6.49 -3.99
CA ALA A 62 12.42 5.26 -3.46
C ALA A 62 11.43 4.09 -3.58
N LEU A 63 10.16 4.33 -3.27
CA LEU A 63 9.10 3.33 -3.39
C LEU A 63 8.93 2.90 -4.84
N THR A 64 8.83 3.86 -5.77
CA THR A 64 8.69 3.62 -7.22
C THR A 64 9.80 2.72 -7.74
N SER A 65 11.04 2.97 -7.32
CA SER A 65 12.20 2.14 -7.68
C SER A 65 12.13 0.74 -7.05
N CYS A 66 11.70 0.65 -5.78
CA CYS A 66 11.55 -0.60 -5.05
C CYS A 66 10.46 -1.50 -5.64
N GLN A 67 9.46 -0.94 -6.33
CA GLN A 67 8.40 -1.73 -6.96
C GLN A 67 8.91 -2.64 -8.07
N LEU A 68 10.04 -2.29 -8.70
CA LEU A 68 10.55 -2.99 -9.87
C LEU A 68 11.35 -4.24 -9.49
N LEU A 69 11.30 -5.23 -10.37
CA LEU A 69 12.20 -6.38 -10.34
C LEU A 69 13.65 -5.90 -10.59
N PRO A 70 14.64 -6.49 -9.91
CA PRO A 70 16.03 -6.12 -10.07
C PRO A 70 16.53 -6.49 -11.48
N GLN A 71 17.64 -5.87 -11.90
CA GLN A 71 18.37 -6.22 -13.14
C GLN A 71 17.55 -6.15 -14.44
N GLY A 72 16.34 -5.64 -14.36
CA GLY A 72 15.40 -5.65 -15.46
C GLY A 72 14.91 -7.03 -15.85
N GLU A 73 14.66 -7.89 -14.87
CA GLU A 73 13.86 -9.10 -15.05
C GLU A 73 12.39 -8.76 -15.34
N ASN A 74 11.65 -9.75 -15.84
CA ASN A 74 10.22 -9.69 -16.08
C ASN A 74 9.49 -10.65 -15.12
N LEU A 75 8.23 -10.34 -14.83
CA LEU A 75 7.40 -11.14 -13.95
C LEU A 75 7.18 -12.57 -14.48
N GLN A 76 7.23 -12.77 -15.80
CA GLN A 76 7.19 -14.11 -16.40
C GLN A 76 8.39 -15.00 -16.01
N ASP A 77 9.51 -14.38 -15.63
CA ASP A 77 10.76 -15.09 -15.28
C ASP A 77 10.71 -15.62 -13.83
N VAL A 78 9.86 -15.01 -12.97
CA VAL A 78 9.74 -15.34 -11.54
C VAL A 78 8.43 -16.05 -11.17
N LEU A 79 7.39 -15.92 -11.99
CA LEU A 79 6.11 -16.59 -11.75
C LEU A 79 5.98 -17.91 -12.53
N PRO A 80 5.26 -18.90 -11.99
CA PRO A 80 4.83 -20.05 -12.77
C PRO A 80 4.06 -19.61 -14.01
N HIS A 81 4.31 -20.30 -15.14
CA HIS A 81 3.77 -19.92 -16.45
C HIS A 81 2.23 -19.81 -16.48
N ASP A 82 1.54 -20.72 -15.79
CA ASP A 82 0.08 -20.71 -15.68
C ASP A 82 -0.45 -19.51 -14.90
N ILE A 83 0.22 -19.12 -13.82
CA ILE A 83 -0.12 -17.95 -13.00
C ILE A 83 0.10 -16.67 -13.80
N TYR A 84 1.27 -16.52 -14.45
CA TYR A 84 1.56 -15.35 -15.28
C TYR A 84 0.51 -15.18 -16.39
N ARG A 85 0.15 -16.28 -17.08
CA ARG A 85 -0.88 -16.27 -18.13
C ARG A 85 -2.25 -15.84 -17.61
N ARG A 86 -2.68 -16.35 -16.45
CA ARG A 86 -3.97 -15.97 -15.82
C ARG A 86 -3.99 -14.50 -15.44
N LEU A 87 -2.92 -14.01 -14.83
CA LEU A 87 -2.75 -12.61 -14.48
C LEU A 87 -2.81 -11.69 -15.71
N LYS A 88 -2.07 -12.05 -16.77
CA LYS A 88 -2.09 -11.31 -18.03
C LYS A 88 -3.50 -11.21 -18.61
N GLN A 89 -4.21 -12.34 -18.70
CA GLN A 89 -5.59 -12.38 -19.19
C GLN A 89 -6.53 -11.52 -18.34
N HIS A 90 -6.37 -11.54 -17.02
CA HIS A 90 -7.17 -10.73 -16.11
C HIS A 90 -6.93 -9.23 -16.32
N LEU A 91 -5.67 -8.80 -16.42
CA LEU A 91 -5.34 -7.39 -16.63
C LEU A 91 -5.79 -6.87 -18.00
N GLU A 92 -5.71 -7.70 -19.05
CA GLU A 92 -6.29 -7.36 -20.36
C GLU A 92 -7.82 -7.21 -20.29
N TYR A 93 -8.50 -8.10 -19.56
CA TYR A 93 -9.94 -7.96 -19.31
C TYR A 93 -10.26 -6.67 -18.55
N VAL A 94 -9.53 -6.36 -17.48
CA VAL A 94 -9.70 -5.13 -16.70
C VAL A 94 -9.51 -3.90 -17.59
N LYS A 95 -8.46 -3.87 -18.42
CA LYS A 95 -8.22 -2.77 -19.36
C LYS A 95 -9.37 -2.57 -20.34
N LEU A 96 -9.89 -3.66 -20.90
CA LEU A 96 -11.02 -3.63 -21.83
C LEU A 96 -12.30 -3.11 -21.17
N MET A 97 -12.56 -3.52 -19.93
CA MET A 97 -13.80 -3.20 -19.23
C MET A 97 -13.77 -1.85 -18.52
N MET A 98 -12.59 -1.33 -18.19
CA MET A 98 -12.44 -0.09 -17.43
C MET A 98 -13.29 1.08 -17.97
N PRO A 99 -13.38 1.36 -19.29
CA PRO A 99 -14.26 2.43 -19.80
C PRO A 99 -15.72 2.30 -19.35
N SER A 100 -16.23 1.06 -19.26
CA SER A 100 -17.62 0.79 -18.84
C SER A 100 -17.86 0.96 -17.34
N TRP A 101 -16.80 0.97 -16.53
CA TRP A 101 -16.87 1.14 -15.08
C TRP A 101 -16.68 2.60 -14.64
N MET A 102 -16.28 3.49 -15.56
CA MET A 102 -16.06 4.89 -15.26
C MET A 102 -17.37 5.66 -15.19
N THR A 103 -17.48 6.55 -14.20
CA THR A 103 -18.61 7.47 -14.12
C THR A 103 -18.42 8.64 -15.09
N PRO A 104 -19.51 9.25 -15.60
CA PRO A 104 -19.44 10.46 -16.41
C PRO A 104 -18.65 11.60 -15.73
N ASP A 105 -18.74 11.71 -14.40
CA ASP A 105 -18.01 12.68 -13.60
C ASP A 105 -16.49 12.46 -13.58
N GLN A 106 -16.03 11.22 -13.72
CA GLN A 106 -14.59 10.92 -13.84
C GLN A 106 -14.08 11.31 -15.23
N GLN A 107 -14.86 11.02 -16.27
CA GLN A 107 -14.52 11.37 -17.65
C GLN A 107 -14.48 12.89 -17.86
N SER A 108 -15.43 13.62 -17.28
CA SER A 108 -15.49 15.09 -17.38
C SER A 108 -14.30 15.79 -16.69
N LYS A 109 -13.64 15.11 -15.74
CA LYS A 109 -12.39 15.58 -15.10
C LYS A 109 -11.13 15.24 -15.88
N GLY A 110 -11.26 14.70 -17.10
CA GLY A 110 -10.13 14.32 -17.96
C GLY A 110 -9.43 13.02 -17.53
N LEU A 111 -10.05 12.22 -16.66
CA LEU A 111 -9.58 10.87 -16.38
C LEU A 111 -10.07 9.97 -17.52
N TYR A 112 -9.14 9.46 -18.32
CA TYR A 112 -9.44 8.47 -19.36
C TYR A 112 -9.12 7.07 -18.87
N ALA A 113 -9.84 6.05 -19.35
CA ALA A 113 -9.66 4.66 -18.91
C ALA A 113 -8.21 4.18 -19.07
N ASP A 114 -7.59 4.47 -20.23
CA ASP A 114 -6.18 4.10 -20.46
C ASP A 114 -5.22 4.82 -19.51
N TYR A 115 -5.50 6.08 -19.17
CA TYR A 115 -4.70 6.82 -18.20
C TYR A 115 -4.80 6.21 -16.81
N LEU A 116 -6.01 5.90 -16.35
CA LEU A 116 -6.24 5.26 -15.05
C LEU A 116 -5.61 3.87 -14.99
N PHE A 117 -5.79 3.06 -16.04
CA PHE A 117 -5.17 1.75 -16.12
C PHE A 117 -3.66 1.84 -16.03
N ASN A 118 -3.03 2.75 -16.81
CA ASN A 118 -1.58 2.93 -16.77
C ASN A 118 -1.08 3.49 -15.42
N ALA A 119 -1.85 4.34 -14.75
CA ALA A 119 -1.50 4.84 -13.42
C ALA A 119 -1.48 3.71 -12.36
N ILE A 120 -2.38 2.74 -12.47
CA ILE A 120 -2.52 1.63 -11.50
C ILE A 120 -1.61 0.45 -11.88
N ALA A 121 -1.82 -0.07 -13.09
CA ALA A 121 -1.24 -1.32 -13.60
C ALA A 121 -0.19 -1.10 -14.70
N GLY A 122 0.21 0.13 -15.01
CA GLY A 122 1.26 0.40 -15.98
C GLY A 122 2.57 -0.33 -15.64
N ASN A 123 3.21 -0.91 -16.65
CA ASN A 123 4.45 -1.68 -16.53
C ASN A 123 4.39 -2.80 -15.47
N TRP A 124 3.21 -3.38 -15.21
CA TRP A 124 3.04 -4.44 -14.20
C TRP A 124 3.97 -5.64 -14.40
N GLU A 125 4.32 -5.95 -15.65
CA GLU A 125 5.25 -7.03 -16.02
C GLU A 125 6.66 -6.83 -15.45
N ARG A 126 7.00 -5.61 -15.02
CA ARG A 126 8.29 -5.26 -14.43
C ARG A 126 8.24 -5.14 -12.92
N LYS A 127 7.06 -5.18 -12.32
CA LYS A 127 6.88 -5.01 -10.88
C LYS A 127 7.11 -6.33 -10.15
N ARG A 128 7.57 -6.27 -8.89
CA ARG A 128 7.71 -7.45 -8.04
C ARG A 128 6.32 -8.06 -7.76
N PRO A 129 6.21 -9.38 -7.53
CA PRO A 129 4.92 -10.05 -7.33
C PRO A 129 4.01 -9.40 -6.28
N VAL A 130 4.57 -8.92 -5.16
CA VAL A 130 3.79 -8.27 -4.09
C VAL A 130 3.05 -7.03 -4.57
N TRP A 131 3.63 -6.27 -5.50
CA TRP A 131 3.02 -5.05 -6.04
C TRP A 131 1.92 -5.34 -7.03
N VAL A 132 1.96 -6.50 -7.68
CA VAL A 132 0.91 -6.94 -8.60
C VAL A 132 -0.27 -7.54 -7.83
N MET A 133 -0.01 -8.22 -6.71
CA MET A 133 -1.06 -8.71 -5.83
C MET A 133 -1.97 -7.59 -5.30
N LEU A 134 -1.44 -6.38 -5.11
CA LEU A 134 -2.22 -5.21 -4.68
C LEU A 134 -3.10 -4.60 -5.78
N MET A 135 -3.00 -5.08 -7.02
CA MET A 135 -3.76 -4.59 -8.18
C MET A 135 -4.98 -5.44 -8.53
N VAL A 136 -5.11 -6.64 -7.95
CA VAL A 136 -6.11 -7.66 -8.28
C VAL A 136 -7.21 -7.69 -7.23
#